data_AF-A0A832HZ30-F1
#
_entry.id   AF-A0A832HZ30-F1
#
_cell.length_a   1.000
_cell.length_b   1.000
_cell.length_c   1.000
_cell.angle_alpha   90.00
_cell.angle_beta   90.00
_cell.angle_gamma   90.00
#
_symmetry.space_group_name_H-M   'P 1'
#
loop_
_entity.id
_entity.type
_entity.pdbx_description
1 polymer ?
#
loop_
_entity_poly.entity_id
_entity_poly.type
_entity_poly.pdbx_seq_one_letter_code
_entity_poly.pdbx_strand_id
1 'polypeptide(L)'
;LGMTVVLLMQALFFADGGIMALGANIFNMAVIGALSFFIIKHLAKNTSRKSLLFASVFIASWLSVVLGALACALEISPAFSNVGGVTATIPAMLFWHVLIGLGEAAITTTITTQLWKLQPTALSGLNILRRGEHARLP
;
A
#
# COMPACT_ATOMS: atom_id res chain seq x y z
N LEU A 1 10.66 8.05 2.90
CA LEU A 1 11.07 9.45 2.69
C LEU A 1 10.05 10.22 1.86
N GLY A 2 9.74 9.81 0.61
CA GLY A 2 8.70 10.49 -0.20
C GLY A 2 7.36 10.66 0.54
N MET A 3 6.83 9.58 1.11
CA MET A 3 5.58 9.63 1.90
C MET A 3 5.64 10.55 3.13
N THR A 4 6.81 10.68 3.77
CA THR A 4 7.01 11.58 4.91
C THR A 4 6.82 13.04 4.50
N VAL A 5 7.33 13.42 3.33
CA VAL A 5 7.17 14.77 2.79
C VAL A 5 5.70 15.04 2.45
N VAL A 6 5.01 14.06 1.84
CA VAL A 6 3.58 14.18 1.52
C VAL A 6 2.76 14.37 2.80
N LEU A 7 2.98 13.56 3.82
CA LEU A 7 2.27 13.66 5.11
C LEU A 7 2.57 14.96 5.86
N LEU A 8 3.79 15.47 5.76
CA LEU A 8 4.13 16.79 6.30
C LEU A 8 3.35 17.89 5.59
N MET A 9 3.22 17.82 4.26
CA MET A 9 2.41 18.76 3.50
C MET A 9 0.92 18.65 3.86
N GLN A 10 0.39 17.44 4.06
CA GLN A 10 -0.99 17.20 4.52
C GLN A 10 -1.26 17.87 5.88
N ALA A 11 -0.35 17.69 6.84
CA ALA A 11 -0.50 18.24 8.18
C ALA A 11 -0.40 19.78 8.20
N LEU A 12 0.46 20.39 7.36
CA LEU A 12 0.72 21.84 7.38
C LEU A 12 -0.25 22.65 6.52
N PHE A 13 -0.55 22.17 5.31
CA PHE A 13 -1.32 22.96 4.33
C PHE A 13 -2.77 22.53 4.20
N PHE A 14 -3.07 21.25 4.48
CA PHE A 14 -4.42 20.69 4.35
C PHE A 14 -5.10 20.47 5.70
N ALA A 15 -4.40 20.76 6.80
CA ALA A 15 -4.84 20.50 8.18
C ALA A 15 -5.31 19.05 8.39
N ASP A 16 -4.76 18.12 7.61
CA ASP A 16 -5.12 16.71 7.61
C ASP A 16 -3.99 15.90 8.24
N GLY A 17 -4.28 15.23 9.35
CA GLY A 17 -3.32 14.33 10.00
C GLY A 17 -2.27 14.98 10.91
N GLY A 18 -2.56 16.17 11.47
CA GLY A 18 -1.89 16.87 12.59
C GLY A 18 -0.44 16.52 12.97
N ILE A 19 0.41 17.53 13.21
CA ILE A 19 1.86 17.36 13.48
C ILE A 19 2.16 16.35 14.62
N MET A 20 1.35 16.34 15.68
CA MET A 20 1.52 15.38 16.80
C MET A 20 1.22 13.93 16.40
N ALA A 21 0.35 13.70 15.42
CA ALA A 21 0.00 12.39 14.89
C ALA A 21 0.88 11.96 13.70
N LEU A 22 1.81 12.82 13.25
CA LEU A 22 2.62 12.60 12.05
C LEU A 22 3.39 11.27 12.11
N GLY A 23 3.92 10.90 13.29
CA GLY A 23 4.62 9.63 13.47
C GLY A 23 3.73 8.40 13.21
N ALA A 24 2.53 8.40 13.79
CA ALA A 24 1.53 7.34 13.58
C ALA A 24 1.08 7.28 12.12
N ASN A 25 0.84 8.43 11.49
CA ASN A 25 0.45 8.49 10.08
C ASN A 25 1.55 7.97 9.14
N ILE A 26 2.82 8.29 9.41
CA ILE A 26 3.96 7.74 8.66
C ILE A 26 4.03 6.22 8.85
N PHE A 27 3.84 5.73 10.07
CA PHE A 27 3.84 4.30 10.33
C PHE A 27 2.74 3.57 9.54
N ASN A 28 1.50 4.05 9.60
CA ASN A 28 0.37 3.44 8.92
C ASN A 28 0.47 3.50 7.39
N MET A 29 0.90 4.63 6.82
CA MET A 29 0.87 4.80 5.37
C MET A 29 2.19 4.42 4.69
N ALA A 30 3.33 4.72 5.30
CA ALA A 30 4.64 4.47 4.69
C ALA A 30 5.23 3.11 5.08
N VAL A 31 5.13 2.72 6.35
CA VAL A 31 5.76 1.48 6.84
C VAL A 31 4.88 0.27 6.53
N ILE A 32 3.61 0.28 6.97
CA ILE A 32 2.67 -0.79 6.65
C ILE A 32 2.44 -0.86 5.15
N GLY A 33 2.36 0.30 4.49
CA GLY A 33 2.22 0.35 3.04
C GLY A 33 3.38 -0.33 2.29
N ALA A 34 4.61 -0.19 2.77
CA ALA A 34 5.78 -0.84 2.18
C ALA A 34 5.71 -2.38 2.26
N LEU A 35 4.95 -2.95 3.21
CA LEU A 35 4.79 -4.41 3.32
C LEU A 35 4.08 -5.02 2.10
N SER A 36 3.33 -4.22 1.34
CA SER A 36 2.71 -4.63 0.08
C SER A 36 3.71 -5.21 -0.92
N PHE A 37 4.97 -4.77 -0.87
CA PHE A 37 6.04 -5.33 -1.69
C PHE A 37 6.25 -6.83 -1.45
N PHE A 38 6.17 -7.29 -0.20
CA PHE A 38 6.31 -8.70 0.13
C PHE A 38 5.14 -9.52 -0.41
N ILE A 39 3.94 -8.96 -0.42
CA ILE A 39 2.74 -9.59 -1.01
C ILE A 39 2.96 -9.79 -2.51
N ILE A 40 3.40 -8.74 -3.22
CA ILE A 40 3.71 -8.83 -4.66
C ILE A 40 4.78 -9.90 -4.89
N LYS A 41 5.87 -9.87 -4.13
CA LYS A 41 6.96 -10.84 -4.26
C LYS A 41 6.50 -12.27 -4.01
N HIS A 42 5.58 -12.49 -3.07
CA HIS A 42 5.06 -13.82 -2.76
C HIS A 42 4.13 -14.34 -3.85
N LEU A 43 3.16 -13.51 -4.29
CA LEU A 43 2.17 -13.89 -5.31
C LEU A 43 2.79 -14.02 -6.71
N ALA A 44 3.81 -13.21 -7.03
CA ALA A 44 4.49 -13.23 -8.32
C ALA A 44 5.64 -14.25 -8.43
N LYS A 45 6.05 -14.88 -7.31
CA LYS A 45 7.33 -15.61 -7.18
C LYS A 45 7.58 -16.68 -8.24
N ASN A 46 6.53 -17.34 -8.72
CA ASN A 46 6.62 -18.54 -9.56
C ASN A 46 5.98 -18.38 -10.94
N THR A 47 5.74 -17.15 -11.40
CA THR A 47 5.04 -16.96 -12.67
C THR A 47 5.60 -15.82 -13.51
N SER A 48 5.85 -16.11 -14.78
CA SER A 48 6.20 -15.11 -15.78
C SER A 48 4.96 -14.49 -16.45
N ARG A 49 3.75 -14.85 -16.00
CA ARG A 49 2.50 -14.35 -16.58
C ARG A 49 2.26 -12.91 -16.15
N LYS A 50 2.27 -11.99 -17.12
CA LYS A 50 1.99 -10.56 -16.92
C LYS A 50 0.65 -10.29 -16.22
N SER A 51 -0.38 -11.09 -16.51
CA SER A 51 -1.69 -10.97 -15.87
C SER A 51 -1.64 -11.21 -14.36
N LEU A 52 -0.80 -12.15 -13.90
CA LEU A 52 -0.63 -12.43 -12.47
C LEU A 52 0.18 -11.34 -11.76
N LEU A 53 1.12 -10.69 -12.45
CA LEU A 53 1.82 -9.52 -11.90
C LEU A 53 0.84 -8.37 -11.62
N PHE A 54 -0.01 -8.03 -12.58
CA PHE A 54 -0.99 -6.95 -12.39
C PHE A 54 -2.05 -7.31 -11.34
N ALA A 55 -2.53 -8.56 -11.30
CA ALA A 55 -3.40 -9.01 -10.24
C ALA A 55 -2.72 -8.93 -8.85
N SER A 56 -1.43 -9.26 -8.77
CA SER A 56 -0.65 -9.17 -7.53
C SER A 56 -0.50 -7.71 -7.08
N VAL A 57 -0.25 -6.78 -8.00
CA VAL A 57 -0.19 -5.34 -7.70
C VAL A 57 -1.54 -4.83 -7.20
N PHE A 58 -2.63 -5.22 -7.84
CA PHE A 58 -3.98 -4.85 -7.42
C PHE A 58 -4.28 -5.32 -5.99
N ILE A 59 -4.08 -6.62 -5.73
CA ILE A 59 -4.34 -7.22 -4.41
C ILE A 59 -3.43 -6.60 -3.34
N ALA A 60 -2.15 -6.39 -3.66
CA ALA A 60 -1.19 -5.82 -2.71
C ALA A 60 -1.50 -4.35 -2.38
N SER A 61 -1.89 -3.54 -3.37
CA SER A 61 -2.30 -2.15 -3.17
C SER A 61 -3.59 -2.06 -2.35
N TRP A 62 -4.60 -2.89 -2.65
CA TRP A 62 -5.83 -2.95 -1.87
C TRP A 62 -5.56 -3.36 -0.42
N LEU A 63 -4.79 -4.43 -0.21
CA LEU A 63 -4.49 -4.93 1.12
C LEU A 63 -3.63 -3.95 1.93
N SER A 64 -2.74 -3.21 1.27
CA SER A 64 -1.95 -2.12 1.88
C SER A 64 -2.84 -1.08 2.55
N VAL A 65 -3.87 -0.60 1.84
CA VAL A 65 -4.80 0.42 2.37
C VAL A 65 -5.61 -0.15 3.53
N VAL A 66 -6.13 -1.37 3.39
CA VAL A 66 -6.93 -2.04 4.42
C VAL A 66 -6.12 -2.29 5.70
N LEU A 67 -4.86 -2.75 5.57
CA LEU A 67 -3.99 -2.98 6.73
C LEU A 67 -3.55 -1.67 7.39
N GLY A 68 -3.28 -0.62 6.61
CA GLY A 68 -2.98 0.71 7.14
C GLY A 68 -4.18 1.28 7.93
N ALA A 69 -5.39 1.11 7.40
CA ALA A 69 -6.61 1.53 8.07
C ALA A 69 -6.89 0.73 9.35
N LEU A 70 -6.63 -0.58 9.34
CA LEU A 70 -6.76 -1.43 10.53
C LEU A 70 -5.78 -0.98 11.63
N ALA A 71 -4.52 -0.71 11.29
CA ALA A 71 -3.54 -0.25 12.26
C ALA A 71 -3.92 1.12 12.84
N CYS A 72 -4.34 2.07 12.00
CA CYS A 72 -4.86 3.35 12.46
C CYS A 72 -6.06 3.18 13.40
N ALA A 73 -7.01 2.29 13.05
CA ALA A 73 -8.19 2.01 13.88
C ALA A 73 -7.81 1.46 15.26
N LEU A 74 -6.76 0.64 15.34
CA LEU A 74 -6.23 0.10 16.60
C LEU A 74 -5.52 1.17 17.41
N GLU A 75 -4.73 2.04 16.77
CA GLU A 75 -4.03 3.15 17.44
C GLU A 75 -4.98 4.16 18.07
N ILE A 76 -6.10 4.49 17.40
CA ILE A 76 -7.09 5.42 17.94
C ILE A 76 -8.04 4.77 18.96
N SER A 77 -8.13 3.43 18.98
CA SER A 77 -9.10 2.71 19.82
C SER A 77 -9.06 3.05 21.32
N PRO A 78 -7.90 3.32 21.96
CA PRO A 78 -7.85 3.69 23.38
C PRO A 78 -8.54 5.03 23.66
N ALA A 79 -8.47 5.98 22.72
CA ALA A 79 -9.12 7.29 22.84
C ALA A 79 -10.65 7.20 22.78
N PHE A 80 -11.18 6.14 22.18
CA PHE A 80 -12.62 5.89 22.03
C PHE A 80 -13.15 4.80 22.97
N SER A 81 -12.38 4.41 23.99
CA SER A 81 -12.74 3.34 24.94
C SER A 81 -14.12 3.51 25.58
N ASN A 82 -14.54 4.74 25.89
CA ASN A 82 -15.85 5.05 26.47
C ASN A 82 -17.05 4.89 25.53
N VAL A 83 -16.81 4.77 24.21
CA VAL A 83 -17.85 4.68 23.17
C VAL A 83 -17.71 3.41 22.31
N GLY A 84 -17.13 2.36 22.89
CA GLY A 84 -16.97 1.04 22.26
C GLY A 84 -15.53 0.68 21.89
N GLY A 85 -14.60 1.64 21.91
CA GLY A 85 -13.18 1.40 21.62
C GLY A 85 -12.99 0.66 20.30
N VAL A 86 -12.33 -0.48 20.35
CA VAL A 86 -12.00 -1.31 19.17
C VAL A 86 -13.24 -1.73 18.38
N THR A 87 -14.36 -2.05 19.05
CA THR A 87 -15.58 -2.53 18.37
C THR A 87 -16.27 -1.42 17.59
N ALA A 88 -16.01 -0.15 17.92
CA ALA A 88 -16.49 1.00 17.18
C ALA A 88 -15.48 1.50 16.13
N THR A 89 -14.19 1.58 16.49
CA THR A 89 -13.17 2.18 15.60
C THR A 89 -12.84 1.30 14.41
N ILE A 90 -12.78 -0.03 14.58
CA ILE A 90 -12.45 -0.94 13.47
C ILE A 90 -13.52 -0.89 12.37
N PRO A 91 -14.81 -1.10 12.64
CA PRO A 91 -15.82 -1.05 11.57
C PRO A 91 -15.91 0.34 10.93
N ALA A 92 -15.83 1.41 11.73
CA ALA A 92 -15.92 2.78 11.21
C ALA A 92 -14.77 3.11 10.25
N MET A 93 -13.54 2.72 10.58
CA MET A 93 -12.39 2.94 9.72
C MET A 93 -12.35 1.98 8.54
N LEU A 94 -12.49 0.67 8.75
CA LEU A 94 -12.36 -0.32 7.68
C LEU A 94 -13.42 -0.17 6.60
N PHE A 95 -14.66 0.17 6.95
CA PHE A 95 -15.76 0.22 6.00
C PHE A 95 -15.45 1.14 4.81
N TRP A 96 -15.03 2.38 5.08
CA TRP A 96 -14.67 3.33 4.03
C TRP A 96 -13.36 2.97 3.34
N HIS A 97 -12.37 2.47 4.08
CA HIS A 97 -11.06 2.17 3.52
C HIS A 97 -11.03 0.93 2.64
N VAL A 98 -11.97 -0.01 2.81
CA VAL A 98 -12.17 -1.11 1.86
C VAL A 98 -12.63 -0.58 0.49
N LEU A 99 -13.51 0.42 0.47
CA LEU A 99 -13.99 1.05 -0.77
C LEU A 99 -12.93 1.94 -1.41
N ILE A 100 -12.28 2.79 -0.61
CA ILE A 100 -11.19 3.67 -1.08
C ILE A 100 -10.02 2.83 -1.59
N GLY A 101 -9.69 1.73 -0.89
CA GLY A 101 -8.63 0.82 -1.29
C GLY A 101 -8.87 0.18 -2.66
N LEU A 102 -10.12 -0.01 -3.08
CA LEU A 102 -10.42 -0.49 -4.44
C LEU A 102 -10.06 0.56 -5.49
N GLY A 103 -10.33 1.83 -5.21
CA GLY A 103 -9.91 2.95 -6.05
C GLY A 103 -8.39 3.05 -6.15
N GLU A 104 -7.70 2.96 -5.01
CA GLU A 104 -6.23 3.00 -4.97
C GLU A 104 -5.61 1.83 -5.74
N ALA A 105 -6.15 0.63 -5.58
CA ALA A 105 -5.71 -0.55 -6.31
C ALA A 105 -5.92 -0.43 -7.82
N ALA A 106 -7.05 0.13 -8.26
CA ALA A 106 -7.30 0.41 -9.66
C ALA A 106 -6.29 1.43 -10.22
N ILE A 107 -6.11 2.56 -9.55
CA ILE A 107 -5.15 3.62 -9.95
C ILE A 107 -3.73 3.06 -10.02
N THR A 108 -3.28 2.40 -8.95
CA THR A 108 -1.92 1.81 -8.86
C THR A 108 -1.69 0.81 -9.99
N THR A 109 -2.66 -0.07 -10.26
CA THR A 109 -2.54 -1.08 -11.30
C THR A 109 -2.51 -0.43 -12.69
N THR A 110 -3.37 0.56 -12.96
CA THR A 110 -3.36 1.30 -14.22
C THR A 110 -2.03 2.00 -14.44
N ILE A 111 -1.53 2.76 -13.47
CA ILE A 111 -0.24 3.46 -13.57
C ILE A 111 0.89 2.44 -13.82
N THR A 112 0.90 1.33 -13.08
CA THR A 112 1.92 0.28 -13.25
C THR A 112 1.87 -0.35 -14.64
N THR A 113 0.67 -0.59 -15.18
CA THR A 113 0.53 -1.14 -16.55
C THR A 113 1.00 -0.16 -17.63
N GLN A 114 0.77 1.13 -17.45
CA GLN A 114 1.24 2.16 -18.39
C GLN A 114 2.75 2.36 -18.31
N LEU A 115 3.30 2.38 -17.09
CA LEU A 115 4.74 2.47 -16.87
C LEU A 115 5.47 1.28 -17.51
N TRP A 116 4.91 0.07 -17.40
CA TRP A 116 5.44 -1.12 -18.06
C TRP A 116 5.51 -0.96 -19.59
N LYS A 117 4.52 -0.30 -20.20
CA LYS A 117 4.47 -0.06 -21.66
C LYS A 117 5.48 1.00 -22.10
N LEU A 118 5.64 2.07 -21.31
CA LEU A 118 6.49 3.21 -21.66
C LEU A 118 7.98 2.98 -21.37
N GLN A 119 8.30 2.36 -20.24
CA GLN A 119 9.67 2.16 -19.79
C GLN A 119 9.88 0.76 -19.16
N PRO A 120 9.83 -0.31 -19.98
CA PRO A 120 10.03 -1.68 -19.48
C PRO A 120 11.40 -1.88 -18.82
N THR A 121 12.44 -1.19 -19.29
CA THR A 121 13.81 -1.30 -18.78
C THR A 121 13.95 -0.79 -17.34
N ALA A 122 13.18 0.22 -16.93
CA ALA A 122 13.18 0.73 -15.56
C ALA A 122 12.58 -0.27 -14.56
N LEU A 123 11.55 -1.01 -14.99
CA LEU A 123 10.92 -2.08 -14.21
C LEU A 123 11.73 -3.38 -14.18
N SER A 124 12.45 -3.71 -15.26
CA SER A 124 13.36 -4.86 -15.31
C SER A 124 14.65 -4.64 -14.51
N GLY A 125 15.12 -3.39 -14.39
CA GLY A 125 16.31 -3.03 -13.59
C GLY A 125 16.09 -3.13 -12.07
N LEU A 126 14.85 -3.05 -11.62
CA LEU A 126 14.45 -3.54 -10.30
C LEU A 126 14.44 -5.06 -10.38
N ASN A 127 15.39 -5.74 -9.72
CA ASN A 127 15.59 -7.20 -9.69
C ASN A 127 14.37 -8.09 -9.33
N ILE A 128 13.16 -7.54 -9.29
CA ILE A 128 11.86 -8.20 -9.12
C ILE A 128 11.66 -9.32 -10.17
N LEU A 129 12.31 -9.26 -11.34
CA LEU A 129 12.15 -10.25 -12.43
C LEU A 129 13.43 -10.99 -12.85
N ARG A 130 14.61 -10.64 -12.33
CA ARG A 130 15.90 -11.23 -12.78
C ARG A 130 16.09 -12.70 -12.40
N ARG A 131 15.14 -13.33 -11.71
CA ARG A 131 15.23 -14.77 -11.37
C ARG A 131 14.84 -15.70 -12.53
N GLY A 132 14.26 -15.20 -13.61
CA GLY A 132 13.85 -16.00 -14.78
C GLY A 132 14.89 -16.14 -15.89
N GLU A 133 15.90 -15.27 -15.95
CA GLU A 133 16.91 -15.29 -17.03
C GLU A 133 18.15 -16.14 -16.71
N HIS A 134 18.52 -16.29 -15.43
CA HIS A 134 19.67 -17.14 -15.06
C HIS A 134 19.39 -18.65 -15.15
N ALA A 135 18.16 -19.07 -15.44
CA ALA A 135 17.82 -20.48 -15.71
C ALA A 135 17.89 -20.85 -17.21
N ARG A 136 18.31 -19.92 -18.08
CA ARG A 136 18.50 -20.14 -19.53
C ARG A 136 19.85 -19.61 -20.02
N LEU A 137 20.91 -19.83 -19.27
CA LEU A 137 22.25 -19.77 -19.83
C LEU A 137 22.75 -21.23 -19.91
N PRO A 138 23.00 -21.76 -21.11
CA PRO A 138 23.60 -23.09 -21.30
C PRO A 138 25.02 -23.15 -20.73
#